data_AF-A0A7S0AQU2-F1
#
_entry.id   AF-A0A7S0AQU2-F1
#
_cell.length_a   1.000
_cell.length_b   1.000
_cell.length_c   1.000
_cell.angle_alpha   90.00
_cell.angle_beta   90.00
_cell.angle_gamma   90.00
#
_symmetry.space_group_name_H-M   'P 1'
#
loop_
_entity.id
_entity.type
_entity.pdbx_description
1 polymer ?
#
loop_
_entity_poly.entity_id
_entity_poly.type
_entity_poly.pdbx_seq_one_letter_code
_entity_poly.pdbx_strand_id
1 'polypeptide(L)'
;VLFAGLFFLSRNAGGGGMPGGGGPGNPMGFGKAKTEIQMVPDTGVTFEDVAGCDGAKLELVEVVDFLKQPEVYSANGCRIPRGVILDGPPGTGKTLLAKAVAGEAGVPF
;
A
#
# COMPACT_ATOMS: atom_id res chain seq x y z
N VAL A 1 -11.60 54.73 -16.61
CA VAL A 1 -10.38 54.09 -17.18
C VAL A 1 -9.81 53.00 -16.27
N LEU A 2 -9.66 53.22 -14.96
CA LEU A 2 -9.15 52.19 -14.01
C LEU A 2 -10.00 50.91 -13.89
N PHE A 3 -11.34 51.00 -13.90
CA PHE A 3 -12.20 49.81 -13.77
C PHE A 3 -12.24 48.91 -15.03
N ALA A 4 -11.98 49.47 -16.22
CA ALA A 4 -11.90 48.68 -17.45
C ALA A 4 -10.61 47.84 -17.53
N GLY A 5 -9.52 48.33 -16.93
CA GLY A 5 -8.23 47.61 -16.87
C GLY A 5 -8.28 46.37 -15.97
N LEU A 6 -9.00 46.44 -14.84
CA LEU A 6 -9.14 45.29 -13.94
C LEU A 6 -10.00 44.16 -14.54
N PHE A 7 -11.00 44.51 -15.34
CA PHE A 7 -11.82 43.53 -16.07
C PHE A 7 -11.03 42.84 -17.20
N PHE A 8 -10.11 43.55 -17.85
CA PHE A 8 -9.24 42.96 -18.87
C PHE A 8 -8.17 42.04 -18.27
N LEU A 9 -7.63 42.39 -17.09
CA LEU A 9 -6.71 41.52 -16.34
C LEU A 9 -7.42 40.29 -15.76
N SER A 10 -8.68 40.43 -15.34
CA SER A 10 -9.50 39.32 -14.84
C SER A 10 -10.03 38.40 -15.96
N ARG A 11 -10.15 38.88 -17.21
CA ARG A 11 -10.47 38.00 -18.37
C ARG A 11 -9.28 37.18 -18.85
N ASN A 12 -8.06 37.47 -18.39
CA ASN A 12 -6.89 36.60 -18.59
C ASN A 12 -6.66 35.62 -17.42
N ALA A 13 -7.47 35.70 -16.35
CA ALA A 13 -7.32 34.89 -15.15
C ALA A 13 -8.61 34.13 -14.76
N GLY A 14 -9.60 34.05 -15.66
CA GLY A 14 -10.89 33.44 -15.34
C GLY A 14 -11.63 32.92 -16.57
N GLY A 15 -11.39 31.65 -16.90
CA GLY A 15 -12.37 30.81 -17.59
C GLY A 15 -12.02 30.36 -19.01
N GLY A 16 -11.50 29.14 -19.12
CA GLY A 16 -11.77 28.27 -20.27
C GLY A 16 -10.59 27.94 -21.16
N GLY A 17 -9.98 26.78 -20.90
CA GLY A 17 -9.29 25.97 -21.92
C GLY A 17 -7.92 26.47 -22.38
N MET A 18 -6.88 26.07 -21.66
CA MET A 18 -5.54 25.98 -22.24
C MET A 18 -5.12 24.50 -22.25
N PRO A 19 -4.77 23.91 -23.41
CA PRO A 19 -4.24 22.56 -23.52
C PRO A 19 -2.86 22.54 -22.84
N GLY A 20 -2.86 22.26 -21.54
CA GLY A 20 -1.66 22.19 -20.72
C GLY A 20 -0.85 20.97 -21.12
N GLY A 21 0.11 21.18 -22.01
CA GLY A 21 1.06 20.18 -22.46
C GLY A 21 1.69 19.40 -21.31
N GLY A 22 1.78 18.09 -21.50
CA GLY A 22 2.62 17.20 -20.71
C GLY A 22 4.09 17.55 -20.93
N GLY A 23 4.54 18.60 -20.24
CA GLY A 23 5.96 18.94 -20.08
C GLY A 23 6.54 18.27 -18.83
N PRO A 24 7.79 17.78 -18.87
CA PRO A 24 8.46 17.18 -17.72
C PRO A 24 8.61 18.23 -16.61
N GLY A 25 7.83 18.14 -15.53
CA GLY A 25 7.92 19.07 -14.40
C GLY A 25 6.62 19.46 -13.69
N ASN A 26 5.48 18.80 -13.95
CA ASN A 26 4.24 19.10 -13.22
C ASN A 26 4.39 18.84 -11.70
N PRO A 27 4.34 19.87 -10.82
CA PRO A 27 4.55 19.70 -9.38
C PRO A 27 3.40 18.94 -8.68
N MET A 28 2.29 18.73 -9.37
CA MET A 28 1.13 17.98 -8.90
C MET A 28 1.31 16.45 -8.97
N GLY A 29 2.46 15.96 -9.43
CA GLY A 29 2.81 14.53 -9.48
C GLY A 29 3.57 14.00 -8.26
N PHE A 30 4.05 14.87 -7.37
CA PHE A 30 5.01 14.53 -6.32
C PHE A 30 4.41 13.84 -5.07
N GLY A 31 3.11 13.51 -5.09
CA GLY A 31 2.39 12.95 -3.94
C GLY A 31 1.70 11.62 -4.17
N LYS A 32 1.77 11.04 -5.37
CA LYS A 32 1.20 9.71 -5.62
C LYS A 32 2.24 8.66 -5.20
N ALA A 33 2.00 8.01 -4.06
CA ALA A 33 2.78 6.84 -3.67
C ALA A 33 2.80 5.83 -4.83
N LYS A 34 3.99 5.51 -5.33
CA LYS A 34 4.19 4.39 -6.26
C LYS A 34 4.14 3.11 -5.45
N THR A 35 2.95 2.65 -5.10
CA THR A 35 2.74 1.31 -4.55
C THR A 35 2.55 0.36 -5.72
N GLU A 36 3.54 -0.49 -5.98
CA GLU A 36 3.36 -1.67 -6.82
C GLU A 36 2.53 -2.68 -6.02
N ILE A 37 1.21 -2.55 -6.09
CA ILE A 37 0.31 -3.57 -5.56
C ILE A 37 0.33 -4.71 -6.57
N GLN A 38 0.87 -5.88 -6.21
CA GLN A 38 0.70 -7.06 -7.04
C GLN A 38 -0.78 -7.45 -7.00
N MET A 39 -1.49 -7.17 -8.11
CA MET A 39 -2.90 -7.50 -8.27
C MET A 39 -3.14 -8.99 -8.52
N VAL A 40 -2.08 -9.80 -8.55
CA VAL A 40 -2.19 -11.26 -8.59
C VAL A 40 -2.21 -11.75 -7.14
N PRO A 41 -3.31 -12.37 -6.68
CA PRO A 41 -3.50 -12.76 -5.28
C PRO A 41 -2.58 -13.90 -4.81
N ASP A 42 -1.75 -14.42 -5.70
CA ASP A 42 -0.88 -15.55 -5.43
C ASP A 42 0.57 -15.11 -5.49
N THR A 43 1.20 -15.01 -4.33
CA THR A 43 2.64 -14.74 -4.22
C THR A 43 3.47 -15.93 -4.69
N GLY A 44 2.86 -17.12 -4.84
CA GLY A 44 3.53 -18.37 -5.17
C GLY A 44 4.52 -18.83 -4.09
N VAL A 45 4.45 -18.26 -2.89
CA VAL A 45 5.34 -18.53 -1.76
C VAL A 45 4.49 -18.84 -0.54
N THR A 46 4.79 -19.93 0.14
CA THR A 46 4.09 -20.42 1.34
C THR A 46 5.04 -20.53 2.53
N PHE A 47 4.56 -20.89 3.72
CA PHE A 47 5.44 -21.12 4.87
C PHE A 47 6.38 -22.32 4.69
N GLU A 48 6.08 -23.22 3.75
CA GLU A 48 6.96 -24.35 3.39
C GLU A 48 8.23 -23.88 2.69
N ASP A 49 8.16 -22.77 1.95
CA ASP A 49 9.29 -22.18 1.21
C ASP A 49 10.26 -21.39 2.09
N VAL A 50 9.87 -21.12 3.34
CA VAL A 50 10.71 -20.42 4.32
C VAL A 50 11.44 -21.47 5.16
N ALA A 51 12.78 -21.49 5.16
CA ALA A 51 13.52 -22.36 6.07
C ALA A 51 13.77 -21.67 7.43
N GLY A 52 13.49 -22.39 8.54
CA GLY A 52 13.74 -21.91 9.91
C GLY A 52 12.80 -20.79 10.37
N CYS A 53 13.27 -19.97 11.33
CA CYS A 53 12.48 -18.91 11.97
C CYS A 53 11.19 -19.42 12.64
N ASP A 54 11.24 -20.60 13.26
CA ASP A 54 10.06 -21.31 13.79
C ASP A 54 9.25 -20.48 14.79
N GLY A 55 9.93 -19.69 15.64
CA GLY A 55 9.26 -18.76 16.56
C GLY A 55 8.47 -17.67 15.84
N ALA A 56 9.07 -17.05 14.81
CA ALA A 56 8.40 -16.01 14.03
C ALA A 56 7.27 -16.59 13.16
N LYS A 57 7.45 -17.79 12.61
CA LYS A 57 6.37 -18.47 11.88
C LYS A 57 5.17 -18.74 12.78
N LEU A 58 5.39 -19.20 14.00
CA LEU A 58 4.32 -19.51 14.95
C LEU A 58 3.50 -18.26 15.30
N GLU A 59 4.15 -17.11 15.53
CA GLU A 59 3.44 -15.83 15.71
C GLU A 59 2.70 -15.37 14.45
N LEU A 60 3.28 -15.60 13.27
CA LEU A 60 2.66 -15.22 12.00
C LEU A 60 1.48 -16.11 11.59
N VAL A 61 1.39 -17.35 12.11
CA VAL A 61 0.22 -18.22 11.89
C VAL A 61 -1.04 -17.57 12.47
N GLU A 62 -0.97 -16.94 13.65
CA GLU A 62 -2.11 -16.21 14.22
C GLU A 62 -2.55 -15.05 13.33
N VAL A 63 -1.60 -14.37 12.69
CA VAL A 63 -1.87 -13.28 11.75
C VAL A 63 -2.56 -13.81 10.50
N VAL A 64 -2.14 -14.97 9.98
CA VAL A 64 -2.78 -15.64 8.84
C VAL A 64 -4.22 -16.05 9.18
N ASP A 65 -4.45 -16.66 10.34
CA ASP A 65 -5.79 -17.06 10.78
C ASP A 65 -6.72 -15.85 10.93
N PHE A 66 -6.18 -14.75 11.45
CA PHE A 66 -6.89 -13.48 11.49
C PHE A 66 -7.27 -12.98 10.08
N LEU A 67 -6.34 -13.01 9.12
CA LEU A 67 -6.60 -12.58 7.74
C LEU A 67 -7.65 -13.46 7.03
N LYS A 68 -7.71 -14.75 7.36
CA LYS A 68 -8.69 -15.70 6.82
C LYS A 68 -10.09 -15.50 7.40
N GLN A 69 -10.21 -15.18 8.69
CA GLN A 69 -11.50 -15.13 9.40
C GLN A 69 -11.69 -13.88 10.27
N PRO A 70 -11.60 -12.66 9.70
CA PRO A 70 -11.61 -11.42 10.47
C PRO A 70 -12.92 -11.20 11.26
N GLU A 71 -14.04 -11.74 10.78
CA GLU A 71 -15.36 -11.62 11.41
C GLU A 71 -15.43 -12.35 12.76
N VAL A 72 -14.83 -13.53 12.86
CA VAL A 72 -14.83 -14.35 14.08
C VAL A 72 -14.05 -13.66 15.19
N TYR A 73 -12.88 -13.12 14.87
CA TYR A 73 -12.06 -12.35 15.82
C TYR A 73 -12.74 -11.05 16.25
N SER A 74 -13.42 -10.36 15.32
CA SER A 74 -14.16 -9.13 15.64
C SER A 74 -15.36 -9.40 16.55
N ALA A 75 -16.09 -10.49 16.32
CA ALA A 75 -17.25 -10.89 17.13
C ALA A 75 -16.87 -11.27 18.58
N ASN A 76 -15.68 -11.87 18.76
CA ASN A 76 -15.16 -12.25 20.07
C ASN A 76 -14.48 -11.09 20.82
N GLY A 77 -14.50 -9.88 20.25
CA GLY A 77 -13.86 -8.70 20.85
C GLY A 77 -12.34 -8.73 20.83
N CYS A 78 -11.74 -9.57 19.98
CA CYS A 78 -10.29 -9.66 19.86
C CYS A 78 -9.73 -8.38 19.22
N ARG A 79 -8.59 -7.90 19.74
CA ARG A 79 -7.93 -6.73 19.19
C ARG A 79 -7.15 -7.09 17.94
N ILE A 80 -7.55 -6.50 16.83
CA ILE A 80 -6.93 -6.72 15.52
C ILE A 80 -5.51 -6.11 15.50
N PRO A 81 -4.46 -6.90 15.18
CA PRO A 81 -3.13 -6.35 14.96
C PRO A 81 -3.15 -5.44 13.73
N ARG A 82 -2.66 -4.20 13.90
CA ARG A 82 -2.67 -3.17 12.84
C ARG A 82 -1.48 -3.26 11.89
N GLY A 83 -0.46 -4.02 12.26
CA GLY A 83 0.75 -4.23 11.47
C GLY A 83 1.77 -5.06 12.25
N VAL A 84 2.69 -5.65 11.50
CA VAL A 84 3.82 -6.43 12.02
C VAL A 84 5.11 -5.78 11.53
N ILE A 85 6.11 -5.70 12.41
CA ILE A 85 7.45 -5.24 12.05
C ILE A 85 8.38 -6.45 12.15
N LEU A 86 9.06 -6.76 11.05
CA LEU A 86 10.10 -7.79 11.01
C LEU A 86 11.46 -7.11 11.05
N ASP A 87 12.19 -7.27 12.15
CA ASP A 87 13.55 -6.73 12.32
C ASP A 87 14.62 -7.81 12.14
N GLY A 88 15.80 -7.40 11.66
CA GLY A 88 16.99 -8.24 11.62
C GLY A 88 17.97 -7.91 10.50
N PRO A 89 19.13 -8.57 10.42
CA PRO A 89 20.15 -8.38 9.39
C PRO A 89 19.61 -8.54 7.95
N PRO A 90 20.21 -7.90 6.93
CA PRO A 90 19.81 -8.13 5.54
C PRO A 90 20.00 -9.61 5.14
N GLY A 91 19.11 -10.14 4.29
CA GLY A 91 19.20 -11.53 3.82
C GLY A 91 18.54 -12.61 4.70
N THR A 92 17.92 -12.24 5.83
CA THR A 92 17.27 -13.20 6.75
C THR A 92 15.83 -13.59 6.35
N GLY A 93 15.44 -13.38 5.08
CA GLY A 93 14.12 -13.81 4.60
C GLY A 93 12.91 -12.99 5.07
N LYS A 94 13.07 -11.76 5.61
CA LYS A 94 11.94 -10.91 6.04
C LYS A 94 10.87 -10.69 4.96
N THR A 95 11.30 -10.30 3.76
CA THR A 95 10.38 -10.12 2.62
C THR A 95 9.78 -11.43 2.13
N LEU A 96 10.53 -12.53 2.28
CA LEU A 96 10.06 -13.87 1.90
C LEU A 96 8.99 -14.37 2.88
N LEU A 97 9.17 -14.14 4.18
CA LEU A 97 8.17 -14.36 5.22
C LEU A 97 6.90 -13.53 4.97
N ALA A 98 7.04 -12.26 4.62
CA ALA A 98 5.89 -11.40 4.35
C ALA A 98 5.08 -11.89 3.12
N LYS A 99 5.75 -12.35 2.06
CA LYS A 99 5.12 -13.00 0.91
C LYS A 99 4.46 -14.34 1.26
N ALA A 100 5.10 -15.12 2.12
CA ALA A 100 4.57 -16.39 2.61
C ALA A 100 3.26 -16.17 3.39
N VAL A 101 3.22 -15.18 4.30
CA VAL A 101 2.00 -14.82 5.04
C VAL A 101 0.85 -14.46 4.11
N ALA A 102 1.12 -13.69 3.07
CA ALA A 102 0.11 -13.31 2.08
C ALA A 102 -0.37 -14.50 1.23
N GLY A 103 0.56 -15.38 0.82
CA GLY A 103 0.23 -16.61 0.10
C GLY A 103 -0.61 -17.57 0.93
N GLU A 104 -0.27 -17.72 2.21
CA GLU A 104 -1.00 -18.55 3.17
C GLU A 104 -2.42 -18.02 3.44
N ALA A 105 -2.58 -16.70 3.52
CA ALA A 105 -3.86 -16.03 3.73
C ALA A 105 -4.68 -15.87 2.43
N GLY A 106 -4.08 -16.05 1.26
CA GLY A 106 -4.71 -15.82 -0.03
C GLY A 106 -5.09 -14.35 -0.27
N VAL A 107 -4.30 -13.43 0.28
CA VAL A 107 -4.53 -11.98 0.14
C VAL A 107 -3.43 -11.33 -0.70
N PRO A 108 -3.71 -10.21 -1.39
CA PRO A 108 -2.69 -9.48 -2.16
C PRO A 108 -1.53 -8.98 -1.28
N PHE A 109 -0.30 -9.02 -1.81
CA PHE A 109 0.92 -8.51 -1.18
C PHE A 109 1.53 -7.34 -1.98
#